data_AF-A0A260ZSR0-F1
#
_entry.id   AF-A0A260ZSR0-F1
#
_cell.length_a   1.000
_cell.length_b   1.000
_cell.length_c   1.000
_cell.angle_alpha   90.00
_cell.angle_beta   90.00
_cell.angle_gamma   90.00
#
_symmetry.space_group_name_H-M   'P 1'
#
loop_
_entity.id
_entity.type
_entity.pdbx_description
1 polymer ?
#
loop_
_entity_poly.entity_id
_entity_poly.type
_entity_poly.pdbx_seq_one_letter_code
_entity_poly.pdbx_strand_id
1 'polypeptide(L)'
;MRELLMDYLAVPDPERFGNLPMSNDNTHVTCVHTKRKHFAKNGFYASDPEFIRNALNFINTKHENIYTKNKKIVIFGDEPIFMSNIFNDSAHSMERHTKTNHYVSINNAKDDLIYSKSNCNTVLISAPLSTFGFWLGYLSKGNNVYYMNVTHENKEFYESSGFVTDNYFPPHWVALDFASNKIKTVVKSFKKMGE
;
A
#
# COMPACT_ATOMS: atom_id res chain seq x y z
N MET A 1 -12.90 -15.57 19.21
CA MET A 1 -12.85 -15.56 17.73
C MET A 1 -14.08 -14.91 17.11
N ARG A 2 -15.31 -15.26 17.53
CA ARG A 2 -16.56 -14.62 17.08
C ARG A 2 -16.60 -13.11 17.36
N GLU A 3 -16.23 -12.67 18.56
CA GLU A 3 -16.23 -11.25 18.92
C GLU A 3 -15.25 -10.43 18.08
N LEU A 4 -14.04 -10.95 17.85
CA LEU A 4 -13.06 -10.35 16.94
C LEU A 4 -13.62 -10.21 15.51
N LEU A 5 -14.33 -11.23 15.02
CA LEU A 5 -14.95 -11.18 13.69
C LEU A 5 -16.09 -10.16 13.64
N MET A 6 -16.94 -10.11 14.67
CA MET A 6 -18.03 -9.13 14.76
C MET A 6 -17.50 -7.69 14.83
N ASP A 7 -16.38 -7.47 15.51
CA ASP A 7 -15.66 -6.20 15.52
C ASP A 7 -15.16 -5.78 14.11
N TYR A 8 -14.70 -6.73 13.29
CA TYR A 8 -14.34 -6.47 11.88
C TYR A 8 -15.54 -6.21 10.96
N LEU A 9 -16.72 -6.70 11.36
CA LEU A 9 -17.99 -6.42 10.70
C LEU A 9 -18.64 -5.13 11.21
N ALA A 10 -18.12 -4.54 12.29
CA ALA A 10 -18.67 -3.33 12.87
C ALA A 10 -18.58 -2.16 11.89
N VAL A 11 -19.55 -1.24 12.04
CA VAL A 11 -19.58 0.00 11.27
C VAL A 11 -18.29 0.79 11.57
N PRO A 12 -17.59 1.33 10.55
CA PRO A 12 -16.41 2.13 10.76
C PRO A 12 -16.71 3.30 11.71
N ASP A 13 -15.90 3.46 12.73
CA ASP A 13 -15.97 4.56 13.70
C ASP A 13 -14.91 5.61 13.32
N PRO A 14 -15.31 6.75 12.72
CA PRO A 14 -14.36 7.75 12.22
C PRO A 14 -13.46 8.33 13.31
N GLU A 15 -13.91 8.36 14.56
CA GLU A 15 -13.11 8.91 15.67
C GLU A 15 -11.84 8.08 15.92
N ARG A 16 -11.86 6.79 15.60
CA ARG A 16 -10.70 5.89 15.74
C ARG A 16 -9.64 6.10 14.68
N PHE A 17 -9.98 6.76 13.57
CA PHE A 17 -9.04 7.02 12.48
C PHE A 17 -8.28 8.33 12.67
N GLY A 18 -8.59 9.13 13.69
CA GLY A 18 -7.96 10.43 13.91
C GLY A 18 -8.24 11.40 12.76
N ASN A 19 -7.19 12.04 12.24
CA ASN A 19 -7.30 13.02 11.15
C ASN A 19 -7.19 12.38 9.75
N LEU A 20 -7.18 11.04 9.64
CA LEU A 20 -7.02 10.38 8.35
C LEU A 20 -8.15 10.80 7.39
N PRO A 21 -7.82 11.09 6.12
CA PRO A 21 -8.79 11.61 5.15
C PRO A 21 -9.86 10.58 4.84
N MET A 22 -11.11 10.98 4.64
CA MET A 22 -12.16 10.06 4.21
C MET A 22 -12.34 10.10 2.69
N SER A 23 -12.54 8.93 2.09
CA SER A 23 -12.83 8.83 0.65
C SER A 23 -14.29 9.14 0.37
N ASN A 24 -14.52 10.04 -0.59
CA ASN A 24 -15.84 10.44 -1.05
C ASN A 24 -15.80 10.77 -2.56
N ASP A 25 -16.85 11.39 -3.08
CA ASP A 25 -16.94 11.70 -4.51
C ASP A 25 -15.84 12.65 -4.98
N ASN A 26 -15.38 13.56 -4.12
CA ASN A 26 -14.36 14.57 -4.44
C ASN A 26 -12.95 14.21 -3.93
N THR A 27 -12.82 13.21 -3.05
CA THR A 27 -11.54 12.82 -2.44
C THR A 27 -11.18 11.38 -2.79
N HIS A 28 -10.04 11.20 -3.46
CA HIS A 28 -9.45 9.89 -3.71
C HIS A 28 -8.36 9.60 -2.68
N VAL A 29 -8.47 8.48 -1.98
CA VAL A 29 -7.47 8.04 -1.01
C VAL A 29 -6.68 6.87 -1.57
N THR A 30 -5.37 7.09 -1.76
CA THR A 30 -4.39 6.05 -2.09
C THR A 30 -3.68 5.63 -0.82
N CYS A 31 -3.79 4.36 -0.48
CA CYS A 31 -3.17 3.79 0.70
C CYS A 31 -1.87 3.09 0.34
N VAL A 32 -0.84 3.27 1.16
CA VAL A 32 0.49 2.71 0.94
C VAL A 32 0.83 1.84 2.13
N HIS A 33 1.05 0.56 1.89
CA HIS A 33 1.56 -0.36 2.90
C HIS A 33 3.07 -0.46 2.82
N THR A 34 3.74 -0.14 3.93
CA THR A 34 5.19 -0.24 4.12
C THR A 34 5.54 -1.30 5.17
N LYS A 35 6.69 -1.94 4.98
CA LYS A 35 7.26 -2.90 5.92
C LYS A 35 8.78 -2.88 5.82
N ARG A 36 9.45 -2.66 6.95
CA ARG A 36 10.93 -2.68 7.00
C ARG A 36 11.47 -3.57 8.11
N LYS A 37 10.86 -3.50 9.31
CA LYS A 37 11.36 -4.24 10.46
C LYS A 37 11.37 -5.74 10.15
N HIS A 38 12.52 -6.37 10.38
CA HIS A 38 12.80 -7.79 10.10
C HIS A 38 12.80 -8.24 8.63
N PHE A 39 12.30 -7.43 7.68
CA PHE A 39 12.29 -7.82 6.26
C PHE A 39 13.71 -7.87 5.69
N ALA A 40 14.46 -6.76 5.81
CA ALA A 40 15.85 -6.70 5.36
C ALA A 40 16.74 -7.75 6.05
N LYS A 41 16.51 -8.00 7.35
CA LYS A 41 17.27 -9.00 8.11
C LYS A 41 17.00 -10.45 7.67
N ASN A 42 15.82 -10.71 7.12
CA ASN A 42 15.38 -12.03 6.70
C ASN A 42 15.47 -12.23 5.18
N GLY A 43 16.11 -11.31 4.45
CA GLY A 43 16.29 -11.41 2.99
C GLY A 43 15.04 -11.07 2.17
N PHE A 44 13.99 -10.50 2.79
CA PHE A 44 12.82 -10.00 2.07
C PHE A 44 13.02 -8.56 1.61
N TYR A 45 12.42 -8.20 0.48
CA TYR A 45 12.42 -6.82 0.00
C TYR A 45 11.72 -5.89 1.00
N ALA A 46 12.50 -5.06 1.67
CA ALA A 46 12.01 -4.02 2.56
C ALA A 46 11.51 -2.82 1.74
N SER A 47 10.54 -2.09 2.28
CA SER A 47 9.98 -0.94 1.59
C SER A 47 11.02 0.16 1.31
N ASP A 48 11.08 0.56 0.05
CA ASP A 48 11.97 1.59 -0.50
C ASP A 48 11.18 2.90 -0.76
N PRO A 49 11.60 4.04 -0.17
CA PRO A 49 10.89 5.32 -0.34
C PRO A 49 10.95 5.84 -1.78
N GLU A 50 11.98 5.48 -2.55
CA GLU A 50 12.08 5.88 -3.95
C GLU A 50 11.13 5.09 -4.84
N PHE A 51 11.04 3.76 -4.62
CA PHE A 51 10.03 2.94 -5.27
C PHE A 51 8.63 3.47 -4.99
N ILE A 52 8.31 3.76 -3.71
CA ILE A 52 6.99 4.26 -3.31
C ILE A 52 6.62 5.54 -4.06
N ARG A 53 7.52 6.53 -4.09
CA ARG A 53 7.27 7.81 -4.78
C ARG A 53 7.05 7.62 -6.28
N ASN A 54 7.89 6.81 -6.92
CA ASN A 54 7.80 6.59 -8.36
C ASN A 54 6.58 5.73 -8.74
N ALA A 55 6.21 4.76 -7.91
CA ALA A 55 5.00 3.97 -8.08
C ALA A 55 3.74 4.81 -7.92
N LEU A 56 3.70 5.73 -6.95
CA LEU A 56 2.57 6.66 -6.79
C LEU A 56 2.45 7.61 -7.99
N ASN A 57 3.58 8.08 -8.55
CA ASN A 57 3.56 8.85 -9.81
C ASN A 57 2.99 8.03 -10.97
N PHE A 58 3.38 6.75 -11.10
CA PHE A 58 2.84 5.84 -12.11
C PHE A 58 1.33 5.62 -11.94
N ILE A 59 0.86 5.37 -10.71
CA ILE A 59 -0.55 5.15 -10.39
C ILE A 59 -1.37 6.40 -10.69
N ASN A 60 -0.87 7.57 -10.27
CA ASN A 60 -1.56 8.84 -10.44
C ASN A 60 -1.69 9.29 -11.90
N THR A 61 -0.80 8.84 -12.78
CA THR A 61 -0.83 9.18 -14.21
C THR A 61 -1.72 8.26 -15.04
N LYS A 62 -1.97 7.04 -14.56
CA LYS A 62 -2.73 5.99 -15.29
C LYS A 62 -4.24 6.19 -15.31
N HIS A 63 -4.81 7.02 -14.44
CA HIS A 63 -6.25 7.12 -14.23
C HIS A 63 -6.77 8.54 -14.48
N GLU A 64 -7.30 8.76 -15.69
CA GLU A 64 -7.79 10.08 -16.14
C GLU A 64 -8.90 10.65 -15.24
N ASN A 65 -9.77 9.78 -14.71
CA ASN A 65 -10.87 10.19 -13.83
C ASN A 65 -10.42 10.58 -12.41
N ILE A 66 -9.15 10.35 -12.04
CA ILE A 66 -8.60 10.74 -10.72
C ILE A 66 -8.05 12.17 -10.76
N TYR A 67 -7.77 12.75 -11.94
CA TYR A 67 -7.16 14.08 -12.02
C TYR A 67 -8.02 15.21 -11.43
N THR A 68 -9.34 15.05 -11.42
CA THR A 68 -10.27 16.06 -10.91
C THR A 68 -10.53 15.94 -9.40
N LYS A 69 -10.08 14.85 -8.76
CA LYS A 69 -10.30 14.60 -7.33
C LYS A 69 -9.14 15.12 -6.49
N ASN A 70 -9.44 15.52 -5.26
CA ASN A 70 -8.45 15.80 -4.23
C ASN A 70 -7.74 14.48 -3.85
N LYS A 71 -6.45 14.36 -4.22
CA LYS A 71 -5.67 13.14 -4.01
C LYS A 71 -5.03 13.17 -2.62
N LYS A 72 -5.33 12.15 -1.83
CA LYS A 72 -4.78 11.96 -0.49
C LYS A 72 -4.04 10.64 -0.42
N ILE A 73 -2.93 10.62 0.30
CA ILE A 73 -2.09 9.45 0.52
C ILE A 73 -2.10 9.13 2.00
N VAL A 74 -2.35 7.87 2.34
CA VAL A 74 -2.24 7.36 3.71
C VAL A 74 -1.23 6.23 3.77
N ILE A 75 -0.27 6.34 4.67
CA ILE A 75 0.86 5.44 4.80
C ILE A 75 0.66 4.60 6.06
N PHE A 76 0.72 3.28 5.88
CA PHE A 76 0.64 2.26 6.91
C PHE A 76 1.97 1.53 7.00
N GLY A 77 2.31 1.03 8.18
CA GLY A 77 3.53 0.27 8.37
C GLY A 77 4.00 0.21 9.80
N ASP A 78 5.22 -0.30 9.97
CA ASP A 78 5.76 -0.68 11.27
C ASP A 78 6.86 0.27 11.80
N GLU A 79 7.23 1.29 11.03
CA GLU A 79 8.30 2.22 11.36
C GLU A 79 7.88 3.68 11.10
N PRO A 80 7.27 4.37 12.08
CA PRO A 80 6.72 5.72 11.89
C PRO A 80 7.72 6.75 11.36
N ILE A 81 8.98 6.70 11.79
CA ILE A 81 10.03 7.60 11.31
C ILE A 81 10.29 7.38 9.81
N PHE A 82 10.36 6.12 9.38
CA PHE A 82 10.51 5.81 7.96
C PHE A 82 9.31 6.33 7.16
N MET A 83 8.09 6.06 7.64
CA MET A 83 6.85 6.48 6.98
C MET A 83 6.80 8.00 6.77
N SER A 84 7.09 8.77 7.82
CA SER A 84 7.11 10.24 7.75
C SER A 84 8.20 10.77 6.82
N ASN A 85 9.30 10.06 6.66
CA ASN A 85 10.41 10.49 5.78
C ASN A 85 10.21 10.14 4.30
N ILE A 86 9.13 9.45 3.92
CA ILE A 86 8.82 9.20 2.49
C ILE A 86 8.45 10.53 1.80
N PHE A 87 7.69 11.39 2.49
CA PHE A 87 7.27 12.71 2.01
C PHE A 87 7.54 13.79 3.05
N ASN A 88 8.15 14.89 2.61
CA ASN A 88 8.58 15.97 3.50
C ASN A 88 7.43 16.71 4.20
N ASP A 89 6.20 16.61 3.69
CA ASP A 89 4.99 17.27 4.21
C ASP A 89 4.03 16.30 4.92
N SER A 90 4.51 15.11 5.32
CA SER A 90 3.69 14.11 6.02
C SER A 90 3.17 14.61 7.37
N ALA A 91 1.93 14.28 7.72
CA ALA A 91 1.37 14.52 9.06
C ALA A 91 0.89 13.21 9.71
N HIS A 92 1.07 13.07 11.02
CA HIS A 92 0.60 11.90 11.76
C HIS A 92 -0.93 11.91 11.97
N SER A 93 -1.54 10.73 12.09
CA SER A 93 -2.99 10.58 12.27
C SER A 93 -3.57 11.28 13.51
N MET A 94 -2.73 11.58 14.51
CA MET A 94 -3.14 12.26 15.74
C MET A 94 -2.91 13.79 15.74
N GLU A 95 -2.29 14.35 14.70
CA GLU A 95 -2.01 15.79 14.63
C GLU A 95 -3.27 16.61 14.33
N ARG A 96 -3.41 17.78 14.97
CA ARG A 96 -4.54 18.69 14.71
C ARG A 96 -4.26 19.61 13.52
N HIS A 97 -5.18 19.64 12.57
CA HIS A 97 -5.27 20.63 11.48
C HIS A 97 -4.00 20.83 10.63
N THR A 98 -3.50 19.76 10.01
CA THR A 98 -2.45 19.85 8.99
C THR A 98 -3.05 19.91 7.58
N LYS A 99 -2.75 20.97 6.85
CA LYS A 99 -3.06 21.07 5.42
C LYS A 99 -2.02 20.27 4.63
N THR A 100 -2.18 18.95 4.60
CA THR A 100 -1.30 18.03 3.86
C THR A 100 -2.09 17.11 2.93
N ASN A 101 -1.39 16.47 2.01
CA ASN A 101 -1.91 15.35 1.21
C ASN A 101 -1.31 14.00 1.63
N HIS A 102 -0.35 13.97 2.57
CA HIS A 102 0.36 12.77 3.00
C HIS A 102 0.13 12.55 4.49
N TYR A 103 -0.48 11.43 4.84
CA TYR A 103 -0.87 11.10 6.21
C TYR A 103 -0.18 9.80 6.63
N VAL A 104 0.32 9.74 7.85
CA VAL A 104 0.92 8.54 8.45
C VAL A 104 -0.02 7.99 9.50
N SER A 105 -0.50 6.77 9.29
CA SER A 105 -1.27 6.07 10.32
C SER A 105 -0.35 5.67 11.47
N ILE A 106 -0.73 6.07 12.67
CA ILE A 106 -0.18 5.56 13.94
C ILE A 106 -1.28 4.82 14.73
N ASN A 107 -2.31 4.37 14.03
CA ASN A 107 -3.39 3.57 14.61
C ASN A 107 -2.93 2.11 14.79
N ASN A 108 -3.77 1.29 15.40
CA ASN A 108 -3.50 -0.15 15.46
C ASN A 108 -3.91 -0.85 14.14
N ALA A 109 -3.34 -2.04 13.93
CA ALA A 109 -3.58 -2.83 12.72
C ALA A 109 -5.06 -3.14 12.43
N LYS A 110 -5.89 -3.27 13.47
CA LYS A 110 -7.33 -3.53 13.29
C LYS A 110 -8.01 -2.33 12.65
N ASP A 111 -7.78 -1.14 13.22
CA ASP A 111 -8.40 0.09 12.75
C ASP A 111 -7.91 0.46 11.34
N ASP A 112 -6.64 0.17 11.01
CA ASP A 112 -6.10 0.35 9.66
C ASP A 112 -6.80 -0.53 8.61
N LEU A 113 -7.11 -1.79 8.93
CA LEU A 113 -7.86 -2.68 8.05
C LEU A 113 -9.31 -2.20 7.84
N ILE A 114 -9.97 -1.75 8.90
CA ILE A 114 -11.34 -1.19 8.84
C ILE A 114 -11.35 0.11 8.04
N TYR A 115 -10.34 0.97 8.26
CA TYR A 115 -10.14 2.18 7.49
C TYR A 115 -9.95 1.84 6.00
N SER A 116 -9.12 0.82 5.69
CA SER A 116 -8.88 0.43 4.29
C SER A 116 -10.14 0.00 3.57
N LYS A 117 -10.94 -0.83 4.24
CA LYS A 117 -12.24 -1.28 3.76
C LYS A 117 -13.19 -0.15 3.39
N SER A 118 -13.08 0.99 4.07
CA SER A 118 -14.04 2.08 3.97
C SER A 118 -13.53 3.28 3.19
N ASN A 119 -12.20 3.39 3.02
CA ASN A 119 -11.58 4.60 2.48
C ASN A 119 -10.56 4.36 1.37
N CYS A 120 -9.80 3.25 1.35
CA CYS A 120 -8.73 3.08 0.37
C CYS A 120 -9.29 2.79 -1.04
N ASN A 121 -9.28 3.79 -1.92
CA ASN A 121 -9.69 3.64 -3.31
C ASN A 121 -8.65 2.88 -4.14
N THR A 122 -7.38 3.07 -3.80
CA THR A 122 -6.24 2.40 -4.39
C THR A 122 -5.30 1.98 -3.28
N VAL A 123 -4.65 0.82 -3.41
CA VAL A 123 -3.62 0.35 -2.47
C VAL A 123 -2.32 0.10 -3.21
N LEU A 124 -1.20 0.56 -2.66
CA LEU A 124 0.15 0.20 -3.05
C LEU A 124 0.80 -0.62 -1.94
N ILE A 125 1.20 -1.85 -2.25
CA ILE A 125 1.94 -2.74 -1.34
C ILE A 125 3.42 -2.68 -1.72
N SER A 126 4.23 -1.88 -1.01
CA SER A 126 5.66 -1.76 -1.32
C SER A 126 6.51 -2.90 -0.75
N ALA A 127 5.97 -3.68 0.18
CA ALA A 127 6.57 -4.90 0.70
C ALA A 127 5.65 -6.09 0.41
N PRO A 128 5.85 -6.79 -0.71
CA PRO A 128 4.80 -7.60 -1.33
C PRO A 128 4.51 -8.91 -0.57
N LEU A 129 5.45 -9.41 0.22
CA LEU A 129 5.26 -10.59 1.07
C LEU A 129 4.67 -10.27 2.45
N SER A 130 4.25 -9.03 2.69
CA SER A 130 3.60 -8.67 3.93
C SER A 130 2.15 -9.16 3.95
N THR A 131 1.82 -10.08 4.86
CA THR A 131 0.45 -10.56 5.07
C THR A 131 -0.50 -9.43 5.48
N PHE A 132 -0.04 -8.46 6.28
CA PHE A 132 -0.83 -7.27 6.59
C PHE A 132 -1.10 -6.45 5.33
N GLY A 133 -0.08 -6.20 4.51
CA GLY A 133 -0.25 -5.50 3.22
C GLY A 133 -1.23 -6.21 2.29
N PHE A 134 -1.16 -7.55 2.23
CA PHE A 134 -2.11 -8.37 1.49
C PHE A 134 -3.54 -8.13 1.97
N TRP A 135 -3.82 -8.25 3.27
CA TRP A 135 -5.17 -8.03 3.81
C TRP A 135 -5.64 -6.58 3.66
N LEU A 136 -4.72 -5.62 3.78
CA LEU A 136 -5.01 -4.19 3.56
C LEU A 136 -5.50 -3.96 2.12
N GLY A 137 -4.83 -4.56 1.13
CA GLY A 137 -5.23 -4.51 -0.28
C GLY A 137 -6.53 -5.26 -0.56
N TYR A 138 -6.63 -6.49 -0.06
CA TYR A 138 -7.77 -7.38 -0.29
C TYR A 138 -9.09 -6.82 0.23
N LEU A 139 -9.06 -6.19 1.40
CA LEU A 139 -10.26 -5.62 2.01
C LEU A 139 -10.58 -4.21 1.49
N SER A 140 -9.69 -3.57 0.72
CA SER A 140 -9.80 -2.16 0.36
C SER A 140 -11.08 -1.78 -0.37
N LYS A 141 -11.61 -0.58 -0.08
CA LYS A 141 -12.84 -0.03 -0.70
C LYS A 141 -12.87 -0.15 -2.22
N GLY A 142 -11.76 0.19 -2.88
CA GLY A 142 -11.71 0.23 -4.34
C GLY A 142 -11.27 -1.06 -5.01
N ASN A 143 -10.72 -2.02 -4.26
CA ASN A 143 -10.13 -3.26 -4.80
C ASN A 143 -9.15 -3.03 -5.97
N ASN A 144 -8.52 -1.85 -6.03
CA ASN A 144 -7.51 -1.47 -7.01
C ASN A 144 -6.14 -1.55 -6.34
N VAL A 145 -5.43 -2.64 -6.56
CA VAL A 145 -4.19 -2.93 -5.83
C VAL A 145 -3.00 -3.03 -6.78
N TYR A 146 -1.96 -2.31 -6.41
CA TYR A 146 -0.63 -2.35 -7.01
C TYR A 146 0.34 -2.91 -5.98
N TYR A 147 1.32 -3.68 -6.42
CA TYR A 147 2.30 -4.25 -5.51
C TYR A 147 3.69 -4.30 -6.15
N MET A 148 4.73 -4.16 -5.33
CA MET A 148 6.10 -4.37 -5.77
C MET A 148 6.29 -5.81 -6.22
N ASN A 149 6.97 -6.03 -7.34
CA ASN A 149 7.26 -7.36 -7.82
C ASN A 149 8.11 -8.14 -6.80
N VAL A 150 7.62 -9.30 -6.36
CA VAL A 150 8.28 -10.15 -5.36
C VAL A 150 9.67 -10.59 -5.85
N THR A 151 9.83 -10.78 -7.16
CA THR A 151 11.09 -11.25 -7.75
C THR A 151 12.17 -10.18 -7.88
N HIS A 152 11.91 -8.94 -7.46
CA HIS A 152 12.82 -7.81 -7.69
C HIS A 152 14.25 -8.06 -7.17
N GLU A 153 14.37 -8.47 -5.91
CA GLU A 153 15.68 -8.69 -5.27
C GLU A 153 16.30 -10.03 -5.61
N ASN A 154 15.48 -11.07 -5.71
CA ASN A 154 15.99 -12.44 -5.77
C ASN A 154 15.09 -13.37 -6.59
N LYS A 155 15.06 -13.11 -7.89
CA LYS A 155 14.27 -13.89 -8.85
C LYS A 155 14.58 -15.39 -8.78
N GLU A 156 15.86 -15.77 -8.71
CA GLU A 156 16.29 -17.17 -8.69
C GLU A 156 15.78 -17.92 -7.46
N PHE A 157 15.78 -17.29 -6.29
CA PHE A 157 15.21 -17.89 -5.07
C PHE A 157 13.71 -18.16 -5.20
N TYR A 158 12.94 -17.21 -5.72
CA TYR A 158 11.49 -17.39 -5.88
C TYR A 158 11.16 -18.42 -6.96
N GLU A 159 11.90 -18.45 -8.07
CA GLU A 159 11.73 -19.46 -9.11
C GLU A 159 12.09 -20.86 -8.60
N SER A 160 13.21 -21.02 -7.87
CA SER A 160 13.66 -22.30 -7.34
C SER A 160 12.83 -22.82 -6.16
N SER A 161 12.20 -21.93 -5.38
CA SER A 161 11.28 -22.32 -4.29
C SER A 161 9.90 -22.77 -4.81
N GLY A 162 9.63 -22.66 -6.11
CA GLY A 162 8.32 -22.94 -6.68
C GLY A 162 7.27 -21.88 -6.33
N PHE A 163 7.70 -20.66 -5.95
CA PHE A 163 6.77 -19.57 -5.67
C PHE A 163 6.10 -19.10 -6.96
N VAL A 164 4.79 -19.37 -7.07
CA VAL A 164 3.97 -18.91 -8.20
C VAL A 164 3.21 -17.66 -7.77
N THR A 165 3.65 -16.50 -8.26
CA THR A 165 3.04 -15.19 -7.97
C THR A 165 1.53 -15.17 -8.22
N ASP A 166 1.06 -15.87 -9.25
CA ASP A 166 -0.36 -15.96 -9.61
C ASP A 166 -1.21 -16.79 -8.64
N ASN A 167 -0.59 -17.65 -7.84
CA ASN A 167 -1.28 -18.37 -6.77
C ASN A 167 -1.35 -17.55 -5.48
N TYR A 168 -0.47 -16.55 -5.33
CA TYR A 168 -0.41 -15.72 -4.13
C TYR A 168 -1.27 -14.46 -4.26
N PHE A 169 -1.17 -13.72 -5.37
CA PHE A 169 -1.92 -12.47 -5.56
C PHE A 169 -3.14 -12.66 -6.48
N PRO A 170 -4.26 -11.98 -6.18
CA PRO A 170 -5.40 -11.95 -7.09
C PRO A 170 -5.01 -11.51 -8.52
N PRO A 171 -5.62 -12.11 -9.56
CA PRO A 171 -5.17 -11.91 -10.94
C PRO A 171 -5.34 -10.47 -11.45
N HIS A 172 -6.30 -9.71 -10.90
CA HIS A 172 -6.54 -8.31 -11.26
C HIS A 172 -5.58 -7.33 -10.57
N TRP A 173 -4.78 -7.78 -9.60
CA TRP A 173 -3.77 -6.94 -8.97
C TRP A 173 -2.58 -6.73 -9.91
N VAL A 174 -2.00 -5.53 -9.86
CA VAL A 174 -0.98 -5.11 -10.81
C VAL A 174 0.40 -5.09 -10.16
N ALA A 175 1.28 -5.98 -10.61
CA ALA A 175 2.68 -5.96 -10.24
C ALA A 175 3.37 -4.73 -10.86
N LEU A 176 4.19 -4.05 -10.07
CA LEU A 176 5.04 -2.93 -10.45
C LEU A 176 6.50 -3.25 -10.15
N ASP A 177 7.40 -2.73 -10.96
CA ASP A 177 8.85 -2.90 -10.78
C ASP A 177 9.59 -1.67 -11.30
N PHE A 178 10.87 -1.53 -10.96
CA PHE A 178 11.74 -0.57 -11.62
C PHE A 178 12.04 -1.04 -13.06
N ALA A 179 12.02 -0.11 -14.01
CA ALA A 179 12.34 -0.39 -15.41
C ALA A 179 13.77 -0.93 -15.57
N SER A 180 14.69 -0.45 -14.73
CA SER A 180 16.01 -1.07 -14.52
C SER A 180 16.64 -0.56 -13.23
N ASN A 181 17.70 -1.22 -12.77
CA ASN A 181 18.47 -0.78 -11.60
C ASN A 181 19.08 0.63 -11.75
N LYS A 182 19.30 1.07 -12.99
CA LYS A 182 19.83 2.41 -13.31
C LYS A 182 18.74 3.45 -13.53
N ILE A 183 17.60 3.03 -14.06
CA ILE A 183 16.44 3.87 -14.40
C ILE A 183 15.32 3.52 -13.43
N LYS A 184 15.21 4.30 -12.37
CA LYS A 184 14.26 4.09 -11.28
C LYS A 184 12.81 4.47 -11.61
N THR A 185 12.50 4.58 -12.90
CA THR A 185 11.13 4.71 -13.40
C THR A 185 10.36 3.43 -13.06
N VAL A 186 9.17 3.57 -12.50
CA VAL A 186 8.31 2.41 -12.22
C VAL A 186 7.45 2.07 -13.44
N VAL A 187 7.39 0.79 -13.76
CA VAL A 187 6.61 0.21 -14.87
C VAL A 187 5.78 -0.97 -14.37
N LYS A 188 4.81 -1.42 -15.17
CA LYS A 188 4.15 -2.71 -14.89
C LYS A 188 5.16 -3.83 -15.08
N SER A 189 5.25 -4.72 -14.09
CA SER A 189 5.96 -5.98 -14.27
C SER A 189 5.10 -6.91 -15.13
N PHE A 190 5.68 -7.43 -16.20
CA PHE A 190 5.01 -8.44 -17.02
C PHE A 190 5.04 -9.76 -16.27
N LYS A 191 3.85 -10.29 -15.96
CA LYS A 191 3.70 -11.71 -15.63
C LYS A 191 4.13 -12.49 -16.87
N LYS A 192 5.17 -13.33 -16.77
CA LYS A 192 5.38 -14.35 -17.79
C LYS A 192 4.15 -15.25 -17.71
N MET A 193 3.26 -15.18 -18.70
CA MET A 193 2.28 -16.23 -18.92
C MET A 193 3.10 -17.50 -19.10
N GLY A 194 2.92 -18.47 -18.20
CA GLY A 194 3.52 -19.78 -18.36
C GLY A 194 3.09 -20.37 -19.71
N GLU A 195 4.06 -20.91 -20.43
CA GLU A 195 3.82 -21.85 -21.53
C GLU A 195 3.21 -23.15 -20.99
#